data_AF-A0A0Q7YY20-F1
#
_entry.id   AF-A0A0Q7YY20-F1
#
_cell.length_a   1.000
_cell.length_b   1.000
_cell.length_c   1.000
_cell.angle_alpha   90.00
_cell.angle_beta   90.00
_cell.angle_gamma   90.00
#
_symmetry.space_group_name_H-M   'P 1'
#
loop_
_entity.id
_entity.type
_entity.pdbx_description
1 polymer ?
#
loop_
_entity_poly.entity_id
_entity_poly.type
_entity_poly.pdbx_seq_one_letter_code
_entity_poly.pdbx_strand_id
1 'polypeptide(L)'
;MTIYCDESGGLNAGAMTFAAVMLTPEAAADIHKRFRGVTGLRGELKGSRISVVERAYLLELFDRAGGRAWVAVAERDTLAKNADGTMPSDLALYGALLNSAVGHWLPETGGVCTDVVIDDGRYDPKILSHVRAEIQAGLGQWGRASLADSKRSDGVQIADVIANSLFNIAVKSPRAARIERIIEPMLASKAIRVAEQTRVP
;
A
#
# COMPACT_ATOMS: atom_id res chain seq x y z
N MET A 1 -16.93 -2.41 1.14
CA MET A 1 -15.55 -2.38 0.61
C MET A 1 -14.61 -2.24 1.80
N THR A 2 -13.40 -2.75 1.68
CA THR A 2 -12.35 -2.68 2.71
C THR A 2 -11.12 -2.08 2.06
N ILE A 3 -10.47 -1.15 2.76
CA ILE A 3 -9.16 -0.62 2.38
C ILE A 3 -8.10 -1.42 3.13
N TYR A 4 -7.27 -2.13 2.39
CA TYR A 4 -6.13 -2.86 2.90
C TYR A 4 -4.86 -2.04 2.68
N CYS A 5 -4.07 -1.93 3.74
CA CYS A 5 -2.94 -1.02 3.80
C CYS A 5 -1.66 -1.79 4.09
N ASP A 6 -0.64 -1.56 3.27
CA ASP A 6 0.72 -2.04 3.50
C ASP A 6 1.72 -1.06 2.88
N GLU A 7 2.97 -1.15 3.32
CA GLU A 7 4.04 -0.27 2.91
C GLU A 7 5.22 -1.01 2.30
N SER A 8 6.12 -0.28 1.65
CA SER A 8 7.38 -0.85 1.20
C SER A 8 8.51 0.17 1.24
N GLY A 9 9.70 -0.32 1.60
CA GLY A 9 10.92 0.48 1.66
C GLY A 9 11.10 1.25 2.96
N GLY A 10 11.75 2.41 2.87
CA GLY A 10 12.16 3.28 3.97
C GLY A 10 13.17 4.29 3.44
N LEU A 11 13.33 5.42 4.13
CA LEU A 11 14.19 6.50 3.60
C LEU A 11 15.64 6.07 3.36
N ASN A 12 16.15 5.11 4.13
CA ASN A 12 17.50 4.57 3.92
C ASN A 12 17.62 3.69 2.68
N ALA A 13 16.50 3.18 2.16
CA ALA A 13 16.42 2.43 0.92
C ALA A 13 16.15 3.31 -0.31
N GLY A 14 16.09 4.64 -0.15
CA GLY A 14 15.90 5.62 -1.23
C GLY A 14 14.46 6.11 -1.39
N ALA A 15 13.45 5.32 -1.01
CA ALA A 15 12.05 5.72 -1.02
C ALA A 15 11.23 4.94 0.01
N MET A 16 10.08 5.49 0.41
CA MET A 16 9.03 4.77 1.11
C MET A 16 7.73 4.92 0.33
N THR A 17 6.98 3.83 0.21
CA THR A 17 5.67 3.81 -0.44
C THR A 17 4.64 3.20 0.48
N PHE A 18 3.39 3.63 0.36
CA PHE A 18 2.27 3.13 1.14
C PHE A 18 1.07 2.94 0.23
N ALA A 19 0.56 1.72 0.12
CA ALA A 19 -0.60 1.41 -0.71
C ALA A 19 -1.85 1.26 0.16
N ALA A 20 -2.93 1.95 -0.22
CA ALA A 20 -4.27 1.78 0.30
C ALA A 20 -5.15 1.16 -0.80
N VAL A 21 -5.35 -0.15 -0.72
CA VAL A 21 -6.04 -0.97 -1.73
C VAL A 21 -7.48 -1.20 -1.34
N MET A 22 -8.42 -0.79 -2.18
CA MET A 22 -9.84 -1.01 -2.00
C MET A 22 -10.32 -2.26 -2.75
N LEU A 23 -10.79 -3.25 -1.98
CA LEU A 23 -11.38 -4.50 -2.47
C LEU A 23 -12.52 -4.95 -1.55
N THR A 24 -13.37 -5.86 -2.00
CA THR A 24 -14.18 -6.67 -1.06
C THR A 24 -13.32 -7.79 -0.48
N PRO A 25 -13.62 -8.29 0.74
CA PRO A 25 -12.94 -9.46 1.28
C PRO A 25 -13.03 -10.69 0.36
N GLU A 26 -14.18 -10.88 -0.31
CA GLU A 26 -14.39 -11.98 -1.24
C GLU A 26 -13.48 -11.85 -2.47
N ALA A 27 -13.37 -10.65 -3.05
CA ALA A 27 -12.49 -10.40 -4.19
C ALA A 27 -11.01 -10.61 -3.83
N ALA A 28 -10.58 -10.16 -2.64
CA ALA A 28 -9.22 -10.40 -2.16
C ALA A 28 -8.94 -11.90 -2.01
N ALA A 29 -9.85 -12.66 -1.41
CA ALA A 29 -9.75 -14.11 -1.25
C ALA A 29 -9.73 -14.84 -2.60
N ASP A 30 -10.57 -14.43 -3.56
CA ASP A 30 -10.63 -15.04 -4.90
C ASP A 30 -9.36 -14.77 -5.72
N ILE A 31 -8.83 -13.55 -5.68
CA ILE A 31 -7.52 -13.21 -6.27
C ILE A 31 -6.45 -14.13 -5.68
N HIS A 32 -6.40 -14.27 -4.35
CA HIS A 32 -5.42 -15.11 -3.68
C HIS A 32 -5.54 -16.59 -4.06
N LYS A 33 -6.76 -17.14 -4.01
CA LYS A 33 -7.05 -18.52 -4.39
C LYS A 33 -6.62 -18.78 -5.84
N ARG A 34 -6.95 -17.87 -6.75
CA ARG A 34 -6.60 -18.00 -8.17
C ARG A 34 -5.09 -17.86 -8.39
N PHE A 35 -4.45 -16.91 -7.72
CA PHE A 35 -3.01 -16.70 -7.79
C PHE A 35 -2.23 -17.95 -7.32
N ARG A 36 -2.59 -18.50 -6.16
CA ARG A 36 -1.99 -19.71 -5.59
C ARG A 36 -2.22 -20.95 -6.45
N GLY A 37 -3.43 -21.08 -7.01
CA GLY A 37 -3.75 -22.19 -7.90
C GLY A 37 -2.89 -22.25 -9.16
N VAL A 38 -2.39 -21.11 -9.65
CA VAL A 38 -1.54 -21.04 -10.85
C VAL A 38 -0.05 -21.10 -10.50
N THR A 39 0.38 -20.41 -9.44
CA THR A 39 1.81 -20.31 -9.08
C THR A 39 2.30 -21.46 -8.21
N GLY A 40 1.39 -22.16 -7.54
CA GLY A 40 1.74 -23.14 -6.52
C GLY A 40 2.29 -22.52 -5.23
N LEU A 41 2.18 -21.19 -5.04
CA LEU A 41 2.68 -20.49 -3.87
C LEU A 41 2.14 -21.10 -2.57
N ARG A 42 3.07 -21.55 -1.72
CA ARG A 42 2.81 -22.00 -0.34
C ARG A 42 3.30 -20.94 0.63
N GLY A 43 2.51 -20.67 1.68
CA GLY A 43 2.83 -19.61 2.65
C GLY A 43 2.44 -18.22 2.18
N GLU A 44 3.05 -17.20 2.76
CA GLU A 44 2.69 -15.79 2.54
C GLU A 44 3.11 -15.27 1.15
N LEU A 45 2.20 -14.55 0.49
CA LEU A 45 2.50 -13.73 -0.68
C LEU A 45 3.19 -12.45 -0.23
N LYS A 46 4.46 -12.30 -0.62
CA LYS A 46 5.24 -11.07 -0.39
C LYS A 46 5.69 -10.46 -1.71
N GLY A 47 5.41 -9.17 -1.90
CA GLY A 47 5.83 -8.39 -3.07
C GLY A 47 7.33 -8.48 -3.33
N SER A 48 8.13 -8.44 -2.27
CA SER A 48 9.59 -8.57 -2.38
C SER A 48 10.08 -9.94 -2.88
N ARG A 49 9.26 -11.00 -2.78
CA ARG A 49 9.64 -12.39 -3.04
C ARG A 49 9.13 -12.95 -4.37
N ILE A 50 8.12 -12.33 -4.97
CA ILE A 50 7.57 -12.79 -6.24
C ILE A 50 8.41 -12.31 -7.44
N SER A 51 8.40 -13.12 -8.49
CA SER A 51 8.97 -12.77 -9.79
C SER A 51 8.18 -11.65 -10.47
N VAL A 52 8.77 -11.08 -11.53
CA VAL A 52 8.10 -10.05 -12.35
C VAL A 52 6.86 -10.62 -13.06
N VAL A 53 6.90 -11.89 -13.48
CA VAL A 53 5.78 -12.55 -14.17
C VAL A 53 4.62 -12.79 -13.20
N GLU A 54 4.92 -13.29 -12.01
CA GLU A 54 3.92 -13.45 -10.95
C GLU A 54 3.31 -12.10 -10.54
N ARG A 55 4.12 -11.04 -10.44
CA ARG A 55 3.62 -9.69 -10.19
C ARG A 55 2.66 -9.23 -11.27
N ALA A 56 3.01 -9.41 -12.54
CA ALA A 56 2.12 -9.09 -13.66
C ALA A 56 0.79 -9.84 -13.55
N TYR A 57 0.86 -11.12 -13.24
CA TYR A 57 -0.33 -11.95 -13.09
C TYR A 57 -1.23 -11.51 -11.91
N LEU A 58 -0.65 -11.20 -10.75
CA LEU A 58 -1.42 -10.71 -9.61
C LEU A 58 -2.11 -9.37 -9.93
N LEU A 59 -1.38 -8.44 -10.54
CA LEU A 59 -1.91 -7.12 -10.88
C LEU A 59 -3.01 -7.20 -11.95
N GLU A 60 -2.90 -8.13 -12.90
CA GLU A 60 -3.97 -8.44 -13.85
C GLU A 60 -5.24 -8.99 -13.15
N LEU A 61 -5.07 -9.89 -12.17
CA LEU A 61 -6.21 -10.40 -11.38
C LEU A 61 -6.86 -9.28 -10.56
N PHE A 62 -6.04 -8.39 -9.99
CA PHE A 62 -6.50 -7.23 -9.24
C PHE A 62 -7.35 -6.28 -10.10
N ASP A 63 -6.85 -5.91 -11.28
CA ASP A 63 -7.57 -5.01 -12.20
C ASP A 63 -8.89 -5.65 -12.68
N ARG A 64 -8.87 -6.94 -13.05
CA ARG A 64 -10.08 -7.68 -13.46
C ARG A 64 -11.13 -7.81 -12.36
N ALA A 65 -10.71 -7.85 -11.10
CA ALA A 65 -11.61 -7.86 -9.96
C ALA A 65 -12.22 -6.48 -9.66
N GLY A 66 -11.89 -5.45 -10.44
CA GLY A 66 -12.31 -4.07 -10.20
C GLY A 66 -11.58 -3.43 -9.01
N GLY A 67 -10.41 -3.97 -8.65
CA GLY A 67 -9.59 -3.45 -7.57
C GLY A 67 -9.11 -2.04 -7.86
N ARG A 68 -9.05 -1.21 -6.82
CA ARG A 68 -8.58 0.17 -6.93
C ARG A 68 -7.58 0.49 -5.82
N ALA A 69 -6.60 1.34 -6.10
CA ALA A 69 -5.58 1.71 -5.12
C ALA A 69 -5.22 3.19 -5.19
N TRP A 70 -4.94 3.75 -4.02
CA TRP A 70 -4.13 4.95 -3.86
C TRP A 70 -2.78 4.55 -3.29
N VAL A 71 -1.69 5.02 -3.89
CA VAL A 71 -0.33 4.74 -3.44
C VAL A 71 0.37 6.06 -3.14
N ALA A 72 0.67 6.32 -1.87
CA ALA A 72 1.50 7.44 -1.48
C ALA A 72 2.98 7.08 -1.66
N VAL A 73 3.77 7.97 -2.26
CA VAL A 73 5.19 7.74 -2.57
C VAL A 73 6.02 8.91 -2.07
N ALA A 74 7.04 8.63 -1.26
CA ALA A 74 8.06 9.59 -0.88
C ALA A 74 9.44 9.12 -1.35
N GLU A 75 10.10 9.91 -2.18
CA GLU A 75 11.49 9.71 -2.57
C GLU A 75 12.41 10.52 -1.67
N ARG A 76 13.50 9.91 -1.19
CA ARG A 76 14.44 10.55 -0.26
C ARG A 76 15.00 11.86 -0.82
N ASP A 77 15.27 11.89 -2.12
CA ASP A 77 15.95 13.01 -2.79
C ASP A 77 15.04 14.23 -2.98
N THR A 78 13.72 14.03 -2.99
CA THR A 78 12.72 15.10 -3.18
C THR A 78 11.98 15.45 -1.89
N LEU A 79 12.12 14.62 -0.84
CA LEU A 79 11.49 14.86 0.45
C LEU A 79 12.17 16.02 1.19
N ALA A 80 11.36 17.01 1.57
CA ALA A 80 11.79 18.14 2.35
C ALA A 80 12.36 17.71 3.71
N LYS A 81 13.45 18.39 4.10
CA LYS A 81 14.04 18.26 5.43
C LYS A 81 13.20 19.01 6.46
N ASN A 82 13.32 18.59 7.72
CA ASN A 82 12.80 19.31 8.86
C ASN A 82 13.46 20.70 8.98
N ALA A 83 12.90 21.58 9.81
CA ALA A 83 13.42 22.93 10.04
C ALA A 83 14.86 22.95 10.57
N ASP A 84 15.28 21.90 11.28
CA ASP A 84 16.65 21.71 11.79
C ASP A 84 17.61 21.09 10.75
N GLY A 85 17.15 20.87 9.51
CA GLY A 85 17.93 20.30 8.41
C GLY A 85 18.06 18.77 8.45
N THR A 86 17.40 18.09 9.39
CA THR A 86 17.37 16.62 9.47
C THR A 86 16.31 16.03 8.53
N MET A 87 16.44 14.76 8.18
CA MET A 87 15.36 14.06 7.48
C MET A 87 14.22 13.72 8.46
N PRO A 88 12.95 13.70 8.01
CA PRO A 88 11.87 13.15 8.81
C PRO A 88 12.18 11.73 9.29
N SER A 89 11.70 11.38 10.48
CA SER A 89 11.86 10.01 10.99
C SER A 89 11.04 9.03 10.12
N ASP A 90 11.48 7.76 10.09
CA ASP A 90 10.79 6.70 9.34
C ASP A 90 9.32 6.57 9.78
N LEU A 91 9.06 6.69 11.09
CA LEU A 91 7.72 6.64 11.65
C LEU A 91 6.86 7.86 11.24
N ALA A 92 7.43 9.08 11.28
CA ALA A 92 6.70 10.28 10.87
C ALA A 92 6.34 10.22 9.38
N LEU A 93 7.26 9.73 8.54
CA LEU A 93 6.99 9.54 7.13
C LEU A 93 5.93 8.46 6.90
N TYR A 94 6.01 7.33 7.61
CA TYR A 94 5.01 6.27 7.54
C TYR A 94 3.61 6.80 7.84
N GLY A 95 3.43 7.54 8.94
CA GLY A 95 2.16 8.16 9.30
C GLY A 95 1.66 9.14 8.23
N ALA A 96 2.56 9.96 7.67
CA ALA A 96 2.20 10.90 6.60
C ALA A 96 1.74 10.19 5.32
N LEU A 97 2.43 9.14 4.88
CA LEU A 97 2.07 8.37 3.69
C LEU A 97 0.75 7.62 3.89
N LEU A 98 0.54 7.03 5.07
CA LEU A 98 -0.70 6.36 5.42
C LEU A 98 -1.87 7.35 5.39
N ASN A 99 -1.73 8.51 6.06
CA ASN A 99 -2.73 9.58 6.05
C ASN A 99 -3.04 10.08 4.64
N SER A 100 -2.01 10.21 3.78
CA SER A 100 -2.18 10.61 2.38
C SER A 100 -2.98 9.57 1.59
N ALA A 101 -2.55 8.30 1.60
CA ALA A 101 -3.18 7.23 0.84
C ALA A 101 -4.63 6.97 1.29
N VAL A 102 -4.89 6.91 2.60
CA VAL A 102 -6.26 6.72 3.14
C VAL A 102 -7.09 8.01 2.98
N GLY A 103 -6.51 9.18 3.18
CA GLY A 103 -7.19 10.46 3.05
C GLY A 103 -7.73 10.70 1.64
N HIS A 104 -7.03 10.22 0.60
CA HIS A 104 -7.52 10.27 -0.77
C HIS A 104 -8.74 9.38 -1.04
N TRP A 105 -8.97 8.34 -0.24
CA TRP A 105 -10.17 7.50 -0.36
C TRP A 105 -11.42 8.14 0.22
N LEU A 106 -11.29 8.97 1.25
CA LEU A 106 -12.44 9.52 1.99
C LEU A 106 -13.46 10.28 1.11
N PRO A 107 -13.05 11.15 0.16
CA PRO A 107 -13.99 11.80 -0.74
C PRO A 107 -14.65 10.82 -1.73
N GLU A 108 -13.93 9.78 -2.15
CA GLU A 108 -14.40 8.82 -3.16
C GLU A 108 -15.40 7.80 -2.60
N THR A 109 -15.32 7.48 -1.31
CA THR A 109 -16.30 6.61 -0.64
C THR A 109 -17.56 7.35 -0.20
N GLY A 110 -17.67 8.65 -0.50
CA GLY A 110 -18.77 9.49 -0.04
C GLY A 110 -18.86 9.62 1.47
N GLY A 111 -17.75 9.38 2.19
CA GLY A 111 -17.72 9.34 3.65
C GLY A 111 -18.47 8.15 4.25
N VAL A 112 -18.66 7.05 3.52
CA VAL A 112 -19.41 5.87 4.01
C VAL A 112 -18.48 4.68 4.27
N CYS A 113 -18.80 3.96 5.35
CA CYS A 113 -18.26 2.70 5.87
C CYS A 113 -17.22 2.01 4.99
N THR A 114 -15.95 2.27 5.31
CA THR A 114 -14.82 1.49 4.82
C THR A 114 -13.97 1.06 6.00
N ASP A 115 -13.90 -0.25 6.23
CA ASP A 115 -12.93 -0.81 7.16
C ASP A 115 -11.53 -0.56 6.58
N VAL A 116 -10.64 0.02 7.39
CA VAL A 116 -9.23 0.22 7.05
C VAL A 116 -8.42 -0.80 7.84
N VAL A 117 -7.81 -1.75 7.13
CA VAL A 117 -7.02 -2.84 7.67
C VAL A 117 -5.55 -2.54 7.40
N ILE A 118 -4.78 -2.28 8.45
CA ILE A 118 -3.37 -1.88 8.37
C ILE A 118 -2.48 -3.06 8.76
N ASP A 119 -1.42 -3.29 7.98
CA ASP A 119 -0.39 -4.27 8.33
C ASP A 119 0.21 -4.00 9.72
N ASP A 120 0.43 -5.06 10.50
CA ASP A 120 0.97 -4.97 11.86
C ASP A 120 2.43 -5.40 12.00
N GLY A 121 3.14 -5.60 10.88
CA GLY A 121 4.46 -6.22 10.87
C GLY A 121 5.65 -5.28 11.03
N ARG A 122 5.49 -3.97 10.74
CA ARG A 122 6.65 -3.05 10.64
C ARG A 122 7.15 -2.48 11.97
N TYR A 123 6.25 -2.11 12.87
CA TYR A 123 6.60 -1.41 14.12
C TYR A 123 6.14 -2.16 15.37
N ASP A 124 6.64 -1.74 16.54
CA ASP A 124 6.17 -2.27 17.82
C ASP A 124 4.65 -2.10 17.96
N PRO A 125 3.92 -3.08 18.54
CA PRO A 125 2.47 -3.01 18.70
C PRO A 125 1.94 -1.74 19.37
N LYS A 126 2.71 -1.12 20.28
CA LYS A 126 2.31 0.16 20.90
C LYS A 126 2.28 1.31 19.88
N ILE A 127 3.27 1.35 19.00
CA ILE A 127 3.37 2.35 17.92
C ILE A 127 2.21 2.16 16.95
N LEU A 128 1.98 0.92 16.50
CA LEU A 128 0.89 0.62 15.57
C LEU A 128 -0.49 0.88 16.18
N SER A 129 -0.67 0.65 17.48
CA SER A 129 -1.91 1.01 18.18
C SER A 129 -2.17 2.51 18.17
N HIS A 130 -1.12 3.33 18.30
CA HIS A 130 -1.21 4.79 18.20
C HIS A 130 -1.59 5.22 16.78
N VAL A 131 -0.90 4.70 15.75
CA VAL A 131 -1.24 4.96 14.34
C VAL A 131 -2.69 4.58 14.04
N ARG A 132 -3.12 3.38 14.45
CA ARG A 132 -4.51 2.92 14.30
C ARG A 132 -5.49 3.89 14.97
N ALA A 133 -5.15 4.43 16.14
CA ALA A 133 -6.01 5.39 16.85
C ALA A 133 -6.12 6.73 16.11
N GLU A 134 -5.04 7.25 15.54
CA GLU A 134 -5.06 8.46 14.69
C GLU A 134 -5.94 8.25 13.46
N ILE A 135 -5.82 7.10 12.80
CA ILE A 135 -6.66 6.78 11.64
C ILE A 135 -8.12 6.59 12.04
N GLN A 136 -8.39 5.93 13.16
CA GLN A 136 -9.74 5.86 13.69
C GLN A 136 -10.33 7.26 13.96
N ALA A 137 -9.53 8.20 14.46
CA ALA A 137 -9.97 9.57 14.68
C ALA A 137 -10.29 10.29 13.35
N GLY A 138 -9.47 10.08 12.31
CA GLY A 138 -9.72 10.61 10.96
C GLY A 138 -10.95 10.01 10.27
N LEU A 139 -11.20 8.71 10.49
CA LEU A 139 -12.40 8.02 10.00
C LEU A 139 -13.67 8.44 10.76
N GLY A 140 -13.52 8.84 12.03
CA GLY A 140 -14.65 9.14 12.92
C GLY A 140 -15.60 7.94 13.07
N GLN A 141 -16.90 8.20 12.97
CA GLN A 141 -17.96 7.16 13.01
C GLN A 141 -18.18 6.43 11.67
N TRP A 142 -17.50 6.87 10.62
CA TRP A 142 -17.77 6.45 9.25
C TRP A 142 -16.94 5.24 8.80
N GLY A 143 -16.13 4.67 9.69
CA GLY A 143 -15.32 3.50 9.38
C GLY A 143 -14.60 2.99 10.63
N ARG A 144 -13.91 1.85 10.47
CA ARG A 144 -13.12 1.25 11.55
C ARG A 144 -11.70 1.01 11.10
N ALA A 145 -10.74 1.46 11.90
CA ALA A 145 -9.34 1.11 11.72
C ALA A 145 -9.00 -0.14 12.55
N SER A 146 -8.42 -1.15 11.91
CA SER A 146 -7.92 -2.37 12.53
C SER A 146 -6.50 -2.67 12.10
N LEU A 147 -5.79 -3.44 12.93
CA LEU A 147 -4.49 -4.01 12.61
C LEU A 147 -4.68 -5.47 12.23
N ALA A 148 -3.90 -5.97 11.28
CA ALA A 148 -3.93 -7.37 10.87
C ALA A 148 -2.55 -7.93 10.61
N ASP A 149 -2.36 -9.18 11.05
CA ASP A 149 -1.24 -10.02 10.62
C ASP A 149 -1.31 -10.24 9.11
N SER A 150 -0.34 -9.68 8.40
CA SER A 150 -0.15 -9.82 6.95
C SER A 150 -0.44 -11.23 6.46
N LYS A 151 0.08 -12.26 7.15
CA LYS A 151 -0.04 -13.67 6.75
C LYS A 151 -1.48 -14.18 6.69
N ARG A 152 -2.37 -13.52 7.42
CA ARG A 152 -3.78 -13.89 7.58
C ARG A 152 -4.73 -12.96 6.82
N SER A 153 -4.20 -11.96 6.12
CA SER A 153 -4.97 -10.99 5.38
C SER A 153 -4.58 -10.97 3.90
N ASP A 154 -5.44 -11.57 3.07
CA ASP A 154 -5.23 -11.62 1.62
C ASP A 154 -5.13 -10.22 1.00
N GLY A 155 -5.96 -9.28 1.47
CA GLY A 155 -5.95 -7.91 0.98
C GLY A 155 -4.68 -7.14 1.35
N VAL A 156 -4.12 -7.35 2.55
CA VAL A 156 -2.85 -6.72 2.96
C VAL A 156 -1.69 -7.26 2.11
N GLN A 157 -1.65 -8.56 1.84
CA GLN A 157 -0.63 -9.13 0.95
C GLN A 157 -0.72 -8.59 -0.49
N ILE A 158 -1.92 -8.28 -0.99
CA ILE A 158 -2.09 -7.58 -2.28
C ILE A 158 -1.57 -6.13 -2.19
N ALA A 159 -1.84 -5.44 -1.08
CA ALA A 159 -1.32 -4.09 -0.82
C ALA A 159 0.23 -4.09 -0.77
N ASP A 160 0.87 -5.08 -0.14
CA ASP A 160 2.34 -5.25 -0.16
C ASP A 160 2.86 -5.30 -1.60
N VAL A 161 2.24 -6.13 -2.44
CA VAL A 161 2.68 -6.29 -3.83
C VAL A 161 2.57 -4.97 -4.59
N ILE A 162 1.48 -4.23 -4.42
CA ILE A 162 1.29 -2.91 -5.06
C ILE A 162 2.31 -1.90 -4.52
N ALA A 163 2.42 -1.73 -3.20
CA ALA A 163 3.39 -0.83 -2.56
C ALA A 163 4.82 -1.16 -3.03
N ASN A 164 5.21 -2.43 -2.95
CA ASN A 164 6.52 -2.90 -3.38
C ASN A 164 6.78 -2.65 -4.88
N SER A 165 5.74 -2.67 -5.72
CA SER A 165 5.89 -2.38 -7.14
C SER A 165 6.30 -0.92 -7.37
N LEU A 166 5.58 0.02 -6.75
CA LEU A 166 5.86 1.45 -6.86
C LEU A 166 7.18 1.80 -6.18
N PHE A 167 7.54 1.12 -5.08
CA PHE A 167 8.86 1.26 -4.45
C PHE A 167 9.98 0.88 -5.42
N ASN A 168 9.87 -0.26 -6.12
CA ASN A 168 10.90 -0.67 -7.08
C ASN A 168 11.05 0.30 -8.26
N ILE A 169 9.96 1.00 -8.64
CA ILE A 169 9.98 2.07 -9.65
C ILE A 169 10.68 3.31 -9.08
N ALA A 170 10.25 3.79 -7.91
CA ALA A 170 10.77 4.98 -7.24
C ALA A 170 12.28 4.89 -7.00
N VAL A 171 12.77 3.73 -6.53
CA VAL A 171 14.21 3.52 -6.29
C VAL A 171 15.00 3.11 -7.54
N LYS A 172 14.36 3.13 -8.72
CA LYS A 172 14.97 2.80 -10.01
C LYS A 172 15.72 1.46 -9.99
N SER A 173 15.11 0.46 -9.35
CA SER A 173 15.70 -0.88 -9.23
C SER A 173 15.95 -1.51 -10.63
N PRO A 174 16.79 -2.57 -10.73
CA PRO A 174 17.02 -3.27 -12.00
C PRO A 174 15.76 -3.84 -12.68
N ARG A 175 14.64 -3.94 -11.96
CA ARG A 175 13.34 -4.41 -12.48
C ARG A 175 12.34 -3.28 -12.72
N ALA A 176 12.66 -2.02 -12.40
CA ALA A 176 11.78 -0.86 -12.49
C ALA A 176 11.07 -0.78 -13.85
N ALA A 177 11.82 -0.72 -14.96
CA ALA A 177 11.25 -0.57 -16.30
C ALA A 177 10.26 -1.69 -16.69
N ARG A 178 10.43 -2.91 -16.16
CA ARG A 178 9.47 -4.01 -16.40
C ARG A 178 8.23 -3.88 -15.53
N ILE A 179 8.41 -3.51 -14.26
CA ILE A 179 7.30 -3.26 -13.33
C ILE A 179 6.46 -2.06 -13.79
N GLU A 180 7.11 -1.02 -14.29
CA GLU A 180 6.46 0.17 -14.85
C GLU A 180 5.53 -0.20 -16.01
N ARG A 181 6.00 -0.98 -16.99
CA ARG A 181 5.17 -1.48 -18.10
C ARG A 181 3.97 -2.32 -17.64
N ILE A 182 4.11 -3.04 -16.53
CA ILE A 182 3.01 -3.83 -15.96
C ILE A 182 1.95 -2.92 -15.34
N ILE A 183 2.38 -1.85 -14.66
CA ILE A 183 1.50 -0.94 -13.91
C ILE A 183 0.88 0.16 -14.79
N GLU A 184 1.57 0.55 -15.87
CA GLU A 184 1.16 1.63 -16.77
C GLU A 184 -0.32 1.56 -17.21
N PRO A 185 -0.89 0.39 -17.61
CA PRO A 185 -2.30 0.31 -17.95
C PRO A 185 -3.24 0.67 -16.78
N MET A 186 -2.90 0.27 -15.55
CA MET A 186 -3.67 0.57 -14.35
C MET A 186 -3.52 2.04 -13.91
N LEU A 187 -2.38 2.68 -14.19
CA LEU A 187 -2.23 4.12 -14.00
C LEU A 187 -3.09 4.89 -15.01
N ALA A 188 -3.07 4.47 -16.28
CA ALA A 188 -3.86 5.09 -17.34
C ALA A 188 -5.37 4.97 -17.10
N SER A 189 -5.84 3.82 -16.62
CA SER A 189 -7.25 3.59 -16.25
C SER A 189 -7.64 4.21 -14.90
N LYS A 190 -6.68 4.73 -14.12
CA LYS A 190 -6.84 5.17 -12.73
C LYS A 190 -7.30 4.06 -11.79
N ALA A 191 -7.07 2.79 -12.14
CA ALA A 191 -7.17 1.67 -11.22
C ALA A 191 -6.17 1.84 -10.07
N ILE A 192 -4.93 2.21 -10.39
CA ILE A 192 -3.92 2.64 -9.43
C ILE A 192 -3.70 4.14 -9.62
N ARG A 193 -3.67 4.88 -8.52
CA ARG A 193 -3.34 6.32 -8.51
C ARG A 193 -2.21 6.58 -7.55
N VAL A 194 -1.34 7.52 -7.89
CA VAL A 194 -0.15 7.85 -7.12
C VAL A 194 -0.30 9.24 -6.53
N ALA A 195 0.03 9.39 -5.25
CA ALA A 195 0.13 10.66 -4.56
C ALA A 195 1.58 10.87 -4.10
N GLU A 196 2.25 11.89 -4.63
CA GLU A 196 3.62 12.21 -4.23
C GLU A 196 3.63 12.95 -2.89
N GLN A 197 4.49 12.48 -1.98
CA GLN A 197 4.70 13.06 -0.66
C GLN A 197 6.09 13.71 -0.60
N THR A 198 6.13 15.03 -0.77
CA THR A 198 7.37 15.82 -0.77
C THR A 198 7.65 16.53 0.56
N ARG A 199 6.76 16.42 1.55
CA ARG A 199 6.93 16.97 2.91
C ARG A 199 6.21 16.12 3.93
N VAL A 200 6.70 16.05 5.16
CA VAL A 200 5.91 15.51 6.28
C VAL A 200 5.20 16.69 6.96
N PRO A 201 3.87 16.62 7.18
CA PRO A 201 3.10 17.70 7.84
C PRO A 201 3.57 18.02 9.26
#